data_AF-A0A957MWG2-F1
#
_entry.id   AF-A0A957MWG2-F1
#
_cell.length_a   1.000
_cell.length_b   1.000
_cell.length_c   1.000
_cell.angle_alpha   90.00
_cell.angle_beta   90.00
_cell.angle_gamma   90.00
#
_symmetry.space_group_name_H-M   'P 1'
#
loop_
_entity.id
_entity.type
_entity.pdbx_description
1 polymer ?
#
loop_
_entity_poly.entity_id
_entity_poly.type
_entity_poly.pdbx_seq_one_letter_code
_entity_poly.pdbx_strand_id
1 'polypeptide(L)'
;LPALAQQPAVSWVEPYIQPTTTNAEGRKVMGAEAVWQSFGYYGAGQIVAISDSGLSVQGALSADFAGRLIRAFAPSEMNLSSAQCKAKTTYTDLNGHGTHVAGSVLGSGARSGSNAATHSYTGSNAGTAPEARLVFMALNTDGSGGIQCIDVNGDFLAKGYQEGARISTNSWGASTNGGYSMLSSLVDDYIWRNKDYLVLYAAGNSGPGAQT
;
A
#
# COMPACT_ATOMS: atom_id res chain seq x y z
N LEU A 1 -41.78 -0.06 8.16
CA LEU A 1 -41.32 0.39 6.83
C LEU A 1 -42.45 1.06 6.03
N PRO A 2 -43.60 0.41 5.73
CA PRO A 2 -44.69 1.05 4.98
C PRO A 2 -45.24 2.32 5.63
N ALA A 3 -45.43 2.32 6.96
CA ALA A 3 -45.89 3.48 7.72
C ALA A 3 -44.86 4.63 7.81
N LEU A 4 -43.56 4.34 7.62
CA LEU A 4 -42.48 5.33 7.65
C LEU A 4 -42.34 6.02 6.29
N ALA A 5 -42.47 5.25 5.21
CA ALA A 5 -42.43 5.75 3.83
C ALA A 5 -43.63 6.64 3.46
N GLN A 6 -44.71 6.61 4.23
CA GLN A 6 -45.90 7.45 4.03
C GLN A 6 -45.84 8.79 4.77
N GLN A 7 -44.79 9.04 5.56
CA GLN A 7 -44.64 10.32 6.25
C GLN A 7 -44.28 11.42 5.22
N PRO A 8 -45.00 12.56 5.20
CA PRO A 8 -44.73 13.65 4.24
C PRO A 8 -43.29 14.21 4.30
N ALA A 9 -42.60 14.00 5.43
CA ALA A 9 -41.22 14.41 5.64
C ALA A 9 -40.17 13.43 5.09
N VAL A 10 -40.58 12.26 4.59
CA VAL A 10 -39.67 11.22 4.09
C VAL A 10 -39.63 11.26 2.57
N SER A 11 -38.49 11.69 2.02
CA SER A 11 -38.30 11.79 0.56
C SER A 11 -37.92 10.46 -0.10
N TRP A 12 -37.30 9.54 0.63
CA TRP A 12 -36.77 8.28 0.09
C TRP A 12 -36.58 7.26 1.21
N VAL A 13 -36.83 5.99 0.89
CA VAL A 13 -36.51 4.84 1.74
C VAL A 13 -35.88 3.80 0.85
N GLU A 14 -34.66 3.37 1.16
CA GLU A 14 -34.02 2.24 0.51
C GLU A 14 -33.63 1.16 1.53
N PRO A 15 -33.51 -0.11 1.08
CA PRO A 15 -32.82 -1.12 1.83
C PRO A 15 -31.39 -0.69 2.12
N TYR A 16 -30.98 -0.73 3.38
CA TYR A 16 -29.57 -0.66 3.71
C TYR A 16 -28.89 -1.94 3.21
N ILE A 17 -28.08 -1.80 2.16
CA ILE A 17 -27.19 -2.86 1.70
C ILE A 17 -25.89 -2.69 2.48
N GLN A 18 -25.59 -3.62 3.38
CA GLN A 18 -24.38 -3.55 4.19
C GLN A 18 -23.14 -3.56 3.26
N PRO A 19 -22.32 -2.49 3.27
CA PRO A 19 -21.08 -2.49 2.51
C PRO A 19 -20.14 -3.59 3.02
N THR A 20 -19.49 -4.27 2.09
CA THR A 20 -18.44 -5.26 2.39
C THR A 20 -17.08 -4.70 2.01
N THR A 21 -16.01 -5.21 2.62
CA THR A 21 -14.64 -4.81 2.26
C THR A 21 -14.30 -5.34 0.86
N THR A 22 -13.97 -4.45 -0.07
CA THR A 22 -13.81 -4.79 -1.51
C THR A 22 -12.35 -4.86 -1.96
N ASN A 23 -11.38 -4.95 -1.04
CA ASN A 23 -9.95 -4.97 -1.44
C ASN A 23 -9.63 -6.17 -2.35
N ALA A 24 -10.26 -7.33 -2.13
CA ALA A 24 -10.14 -8.50 -3.01
C ALA A 24 -10.81 -8.31 -4.38
N GLU A 25 -11.84 -7.44 -4.46
CA GLU A 25 -12.53 -7.11 -5.71
C GLU A 25 -11.71 -6.12 -6.55
N GLY A 26 -10.94 -5.21 -5.94
CA GLY A 26 -10.10 -4.25 -6.66
C GLY A 26 -9.16 -4.94 -7.65
N ARG A 27 -8.55 -6.05 -7.23
CA ARG A 27 -7.73 -6.93 -8.07
C ARG A 27 -8.48 -7.50 -9.28
N LYS A 28 -9.76 -7.86 -9.11
CA LYS A 28 -10.62 -8.35 -10.19
C LYS A 28 -11.00 -7.24 -11.16
N VAL A 29 -11.36 -6.07 -10.63
CA VAL A 29 -11.71 -4.89 -11.44
C VAL A 29 -10.54 -4.44 -12.31
N MET A 30 -9.31 -4.50 -11.80
CA MET A 30 -8.09 -4.20 -12.56
C MET A 30 -7.69 -5.30 -13.56
N GLY A 31 -8.39 -6.45 -13.58
CA GLY A 31 -8.12 -7.55 -14.50
C GLY A 31 -6.91 -8.42 -14.16
N ALA A 32 -6.41 -8.38 -12.91
CA ALA A 32 -5.24 -9.18 -12.54
C ALA A 32 -5.49 -10.69 -12.63
N GLU A 33 -6.73 -11.15 -12.38
CA GLU A 33 -7.09 -12.58 -12.56
C GLU A 33 -6.95 -13.03 -14.02
N ALA A 34 -7.23 -12.15 -14.97
CA ALA A 34 -7.04 -12.47 -16.38
C ALA A 34 -5.56 -12.69 -16.70
N VAL A 35 -4.66 -11.91 -16.09
CA VAL A 35 -3.20 -12.08 -16.22
C VAL A 35 -2.76 -13.41 -15.63
N TRP A 36 -3.27 -13.76 -14.45
CA TRP A 36 -2.99 -15.05 -13.80
C TRP A 36 -3.44 -16.24 -14.65
N GLN A 37 -4.68 -16.19 -15.15
CA GLN A 37 -5.27 -17.29 -15.92
C GLN A 37 -4.63 -17.44 -17.31
N SER A 38 -4.29 -16.31 -17.95
CA SER A 38 -3.77 -16.32 -19.32
C SER A 38 -2.27 -16.57 -19.40
N PHE A 39 -1.51 -16.13 -18.39
CA PHE A 39 -0.04 -16.12 -18.45
C PHE A 39 0.64 -16.83 -17.26
N GLY A 40 -0.09 -17.14 -16.19
CA GLY A 40 0.51 -17.72 -14.98
C GLY A 40 1.46 -16.76 -14.25
N TYR A 41 1.26 -15.44 -14.40
CA TYR A 41 2.12 -14.43 -13.79
C TYR A 41 1.54 -13.91 -12.48
N TYR A 42 2.16 -14.31 -11.36
CA TYR A 42 1.74 -13.95 -10.01
C TYR A 42 2.71 -12.96 -9.33
N GLY A 43 3.68 -12.44 -10.08
CA GLY A 43 4.72 -11.53 -9.58
C GLY A 43 5.98 -12.22 -9.04
N ALA A 44 6.13 -13.52 -9.24
CA ALA A 44 7.36 -14.24 -8.88
C ALA A 44 8.61 -13.56 -9.49
N GLY A 45 9.67 -13.46 -8.68
CA GLY A 45 10.91 -12.78 -9.06
C GLY A 45 10.86 -11.24 -8.98
N GLN A 46 9.68 -10.64 -8.79
CA GLN A 46 9.55 -9.20 -8.59
C GLN A 46 9.75 -8.83 -7.12
N ILE A 47 10.42 -7.71 -6.87
CA ILE A 47 10.58 -7.12 -5.55
C ILE A 47 9.93 -5.75 -5.56
N VAL A 48 8.95 -5.56 -4.69
CA VAL A 48 8.22 -4.30 -4.52
C VAL A 48 8.61 -3.65 -3.20
N ALA A 49 9.05 -2.41 -3.29
CA ALA A 49 9.23 -1.53 -2.15
C ALA A 49 7.92 -0.80 -1.83
N ILE A 50 7.53 -0.79 -0.56
CA ILE A 50 6.36 -0.06 -0.07
C ILE A 50 6.82 0.87 1.05
N SER A 51 6.54 2.16 0.90
CA SER A 51 6.84 3.16 1.92
C SER A 51 5.54 3.72 2.45
N ASP A 52 5.16 3.39 3.68
CA ASP A 52 3.81 3.69 4.22
C ASP A 52 3.80 3.66 5.76
N SER A 53 2.64 3.62 6.42
CA SER A 53 2.51 3.80 7.87
C SER A 53 3.24 2.75 8.71
N GLY A 54 3.41 1.55 8.18
CA GLY A 54 4.11 0.43 8.84
C GLY A 54 3.62 -0.90 8.30
N LEU A 55 4.16 -2.00 8.84
CA LEU A 55 3.81 -3.35 8.43
C LEU A 55 3.60 -4.27 9.65
N SER A 56 2.36 -4.43 10.11
CA SER A 56 2.03 -5.44 11.12
C SER A 56 0.53 -5.68 11.25
N VAL A 57 0.14 -6.91 11.56
CA VAL A 57 -1.19 -7.29 12.02
C VAL A 57 -1.08 -7.61 13.52
N GLN A 58 -1.70 -6.80 14.37
CA GLN A 58 -1.69 -6.99 15.83
C GLN A 58 -0.26 -7.10 16.41
N GLY A 59 0.69 -6.31 15.88
CA GLY A 59 2.08 -6.30 16.35
C GLY A 59 2.98 -7.41 15.79
N ALA A 60 2.46 -8.30 14.95
CA ALA A 60 3.25 -9.35 14.29
C ALA A 60 3.16 -9.23 12.76
N LEU A 61 4.12 -9.82 12.05
CA LEU A 61 4.04 -9.93 10.59
C LEU A 61 2.88 -10.86 10.20
N SER A 62 2.04 -10.44 9.24
CA SER A 62 0.98 -11.30 8.72
C SER A 62 1.55 -12.56 8.07
N ALA A 63 0.83 -13.67 8.19
CA ALA A 63 1.11 -14.90 7.43
C ALA A 63 1.10 -14.65 5.91
N ASP A 64 0.38 -13.63 5.46
CA ASP A 64 0.35 -13.23 4.06
C ASP A 64 1.71 -12.79 3.53
N PHE A 65 2.67 -12.40 4.37
CA PHE A 65 4.01 -11.97 3.95
C PHE A 65 5.11 -12.95 4.35
N ALA A 66 4.76 -14.04 5.01
CA ALA A 66 5.71 -15.02 5.53
C ALA A 66 6.59 -15.58 4.40
N GLY A 67 7.90 -15.60 4.61
CA GLY A 67 8.88 -16.06 3.62
C GLY A 67 9.11 -15.13 2.43
N ARG A 68 8.37 -14.02 2.31
CA ARG A 68 8.48 -13.07 1.18
C ARG A 68 8.87 -11.65 1.59
N LEU A 69 8.85 -11.34 2.89
CA LEU A 69 9.48 -10.12 3.40
C LEU A 69 11.02 -10.25 3.31
N ILE A 70 11.63 -9.41 2.48
CA ILE A 70 13.09 -9.27 2.40
C ILE A 70 13.59 -8.47 3.59
N ARG A 71 13.03 -7.27 3.78
CA ARG A 71 13.39 -6.37 4.88
C ARG A 71 12.24 -5.40 5.16
N ALA A 72 12.07 -5.05 6.43
CA ALA A 72 11.20 -3.96 6.87
C ALA A 72 12.00 -2.99 7.76
N PHE A 73 12.22 -1.78 7.27
CA PHE A 73 12.96 -0.75 7.99
C PHE A 73 12.05 0.00 8.95
N ALA A 74 12.50 0.13 10.20
CA ALA A 74 11.94 1.09 11.12
C ALA A 74 12.41 2.53 10.76
N PRO A 75 11.66 3.57 11.16
CA PRO A 75 12.11 4.95 10.99
C PRO A 75 13.52 5.23 11.51
N SER A 76 13.91 4.64 12.65
CA SER A 76 15.26 4.83 13.22
C SER A 76 16.40 4.29 12.35
N GLU A 77 16.10 3.45 11.36
CA GLU A 77 17.08 2.87 10.44
C GLU A 77 17.24 3.71 9.17
N MET A 78 16.39 4.71 8.99
CA MET A 78 16.52 5.72 7.94
C MET A 78 17.31 6.93 8.45
N ASN A 79 18.06 7.56 7.55
CA ASN A 79 18.78 8.78 7.85
C ASN A 79 17.79 9.95 7.99
N LEU A 80 17.21 10.14 9.18
CA LEU A 80 16.16 11.14 9.42
C LEU A 80 16.62 12.19 10.44
N SER A 81 16.26 13.44 10.17
CA SER A 81 16.49 14.59 11.04
C SER A 81 15.59 14.57 12.27
N SER A 82 14.32 14.17 12.09
CA SER A 82 13.29 14.12 13.14
C SER A 82 13.66 13.20 14.30
N ALA A 83 13.69 13.75 15.52
CA ALA A 83 13.94 12.99 16.75
C ALA A 83 12.82 11.96 17.01
N GLN A 84 11.57 12.30 16.72
CA GLN A 84 10.41 11.40 16.85
C GLN A 84 10.56 10.18 15.94
N CYS A 85 10.99 10.38 14.69
CA CYS A 85 11.25 9.28 13.78
C CYS A 85 12.43 8.43 14.25
N LYS A 86 13.55 9.05 14.67
CA LYS A 86 14.69 8.30 15.20
C LYS A 86 14.36 7.49 16.45
N ALA A 87 13.36 7.87 17.23
CA ALA A 87 12.93 7.13 18.41
C ALA A 87 12.11 5.86 18.08
N LYS A 88 11.53 5.76 16.87
CA LYS A 88 10.74 4.59 16.48
C LYS A 88 11.64 3.50 15.88
N THR A 89 11.89 2.48 16.69
CA THR A 89 12.79 1.35 16.38
C THR A 89 12.09 0.13 15.79
N THR A 90 10.77 0.20 15.58
CA THR A 90 10.01 -0.89 14.98
C THR A 90 9.30 -0.43 13.71
N TYR A 91 9.12 -1.35 12.77
CA TYR A 91 8.27 -1.17 11.59
C TYR A 91 6.78 -1.42 11.89
N THR A 92 6.40 -1.61 13.16
CA THR A 92 5.00 -1.84 13.58
C THR A 92 4.10 -0.76 13.01
N ASP A 93 3.03 -1.21 12.35
CA ASP A 93 1.98 -0.35 11.84
C ASP A 93 1.02 0.03 12.96
N LEU A 94 0.98 1.30 13.31
CA LEU A 94 0.06 1.85 14.32
C LEU A 94 -1.24 2.37 13.71
N ASN A 95 -1.31 2.47 12.37
CA ASN A 95 -2.46 2.98 11.65
C ASN A 95 -3.23 1.86 10.92
N GLY A 96 -2.50 0.94 10.29
CA GLY A 96 -3.05 -0.18 9.49
C GLY A 96 -3.05 0.08 7.98
N HIS A 97 -2.88 1.32 7.54
CA HIS A 97 -2.88 1.69 6.12
C HIS A 97 -1.76 0.98 5.35
N GLY A 98 -0.53 1.01 5.83
CA GLY A 98 0.62 0.37 5.17
C GLY A 98 0.50 -1.14 5.07
N THR A 99 -0.03 -1.77 6.12
CA THR A 99 -0.33 -3.22 6.11
C THR A 99 -1.41 -3.55 5.10
N HIS A 100 -2.44 -2.71 4.98
CA HIS A 100 -3.49 -2.86 3.97
C HIS A 100 -2.92 -2.70 2.55
N VAL A 101 -2.11 -1.67 2.30
CA VAL A 101 -1.42 -1.44 1.01
C VAL A 101 -0.57 -2.64 0.63
N ALA A 102 0.25 -3.16 1.56
CA ALA A 102 1.05 -4.36 1.31
C ALA A 102 0.20 -5.59 0.98
N GLY A 103 -0.94 -5.74 1.65
CA GLY A 103 -1.93 -6.78 1.36
C GLY A 103 -2.48 -6.67 -0.06
N SER A 104 -2.91 -5.48 -0.48
CA SER A 104 -3.44 -5.22 -1.83
C SER A 104 -2.41 -5.50 -2.93
N VAL A 105 -1.14 -5.16 -2.68
CA VAL A 105 -0.07 -5.37 -3.64
C VAL A 105 0.27 -6.85 -3.75
N LEU A 106 0.61 -7.52 -2.64
CA LEU A 106 1.26 -8.83 -2.67
C LEU A 106 0.85 -9.79 -1.55
N GLY A 107 -0.19 -9.53 -0.77
CA GLY A 107 -0.66 -10.47 0.24
C GLY A 107 -0.97 -11.83 -0.39
N SER A 108 -0.53 -12.94 0.21
CA SER A 108 -0.76 -14.25 -0.43
C SER A 108 -2.23 -14.68 -0.36
N GLY A 109 -3.00 -14.12 0.59
CA GLY A 109 -4.36 -14.58 0.88
C GLY A 109 -4.38 -15.86 1.73
N ALA A 110 -3.30 -16.13 2.48
CA ALA A 110 -3.11 -17.38 3.22
C ALA A 110 -4.19 -17.61 4.27
N ARG A 111 -4.78 -16.52 4.78
CA ARG A 111 -5.91 -16.57 5.74
C ARG A 111 -7.28 -16.53 5.08
N SER A 112 -7.35 -16.70 3.76
CA SER A 112 -8.57 -16.60 2.95
C SER A 112 -8.67 -17.69 1.87
N GLY A 113 -8.03 -18.84 2.09
CA GLY A 113 -8.18 -20.02 1.21
C GLY A 113 -7.25 -20.06 0.00
N SER A 114 -6.25 -19.19 -0.10
CA SER A 114 -5.21 -19.31 -1.14
C SER A 114 -4.30 -20.52 -0.91
N ASN A 115 -3.70 -21.05 -1.97
CA ASN A 115 -2.60 -22.01 -1.90
C ASN A 115 -1.49 -21.64 -2.88
N ALA A 116 -0.37 -21.13 -2.36
CA ALA A 116 0.77 -20.72 -3.16
C ALA A 116 1.53 -21.89 -3.81
N ALA A 117 1.48 -23.09 -3.21
CA ALA A 117 2.14 -24.28 -3.78
C ALA A 117 1.44 -24.77 -5.06
N THR A 118 0.18 -24.40 -5.26
CA THR A 118 -0.62 -24.74 -6.44
C THR A 118 -1.07 -23.52 -7.22
N HIS A 119 -0.47 -22.35 -6.98
CA HIS A 119 -0.83 -21.07 -7.63
C HIS A 119 -2.33 -20.73 -7.58
N SER A 120 -3.02 -21.16 -6.52
CA SER A 120 -4.47 -20.98 -6.35
C SER A 120 -4.76 -19.76 -5.51
N TYR A 121 -5.08 -18.64 -6.16
CA TYR A 121 -5.37 -17.37 -5.51
C TYR A 121 -6.79 -16.86 -5.77
N THR A 122 -7.43 -17.31 -6.85
CA THR A 122 -8.81 -16.94 -7.19
C THR A 122 -9.77 -17.34 -6.07
N GLY A 123 -10.71 -16.45 -5.73
CA GLY A 123 -11.66 -16.67 -4.63
C GLY A 123 -11.08 -16.39 -3.22
N SER A 124 -9.82 -15.98 -3.12
CA SER A 124 -9.20 -15.52 -1.87
C SER A 124 -8.98 -14.00 -1.85
N ASN A 125 -8.55 -13.48 -0.69
CA ASN A 125 -8.13 -12.08 -0.50
C ASN A 125 -6.66 -11.85 -0.87
N ALA A 126 -6.11 -12.65 -1.80
CA ALA A 126 -4.78 -12.43 -2.32
C ALA A 126 -4.67 -11.06 -3.01
N GLY A 127 -3.50 -10.42 -2.87
CA GLY A 127 -3.13 -9.20 -3.56
C GLY A 127 -2.88 -9.43 -5.05
N THR A 128 -2.55 -8.37 -5.76
CA THR A 128 -2.40 -8.37 -7.24
C THR A 128 -1.22 -9.24 -7.71
N ALA A 129 -0.11 -9.22 -6.97
CA ALA A 129 1.12 -9.95 -7.24
C ALA A 129 1.48 -10.84 -6.02
N PRO A 130 0.72 -11.91 -5.75
CA PRO A 130 0.78 -12.66 -4.50
C PRO A 130 2.07 -13.49 -4.32
N GLU A 131 2.92 -13.56 -5.35
CA GLU A 131 4.24 -14.23 -5.29
C GLU A 131 5.41 -13.26 -5.34
N ALA A 132 5.15 -11.94 -5.39
CA ALA A 132 6.20 -10.94 -5.28
C ALA A 132 6.81 -10.92 -3.87
N ARG A 133 8.02 -10.36 -3.76
CA ARG A 133 8.73 -10.16 -2.49
C ARG A 133 8.62 -8.69 -2.05
N LEU A 134 8.69 -8.47 -0.75
CA LEU A 134 8.42 -7.18 -0.12
C LEU A 134 9.68 -6.59 0.51
N VAL A 135 9.95 -5.32 0.21
CA VAL A 135 10.77 -4.44 1.05
C VAL A 135 9.85 -3.35 1.60
N PHE A 136 9.92 -3.08 2.90
CA PHE A 136 9.01 -2.13 3.53
C PHE A 136 9.78 -1.02 4.25
N MET A 137 9.35 0.23 4.08
CA MET A 137 9.82 1.38 4.87
C MET A 137 8.65 1.92 5.68
N ALA A 138 8.71 1.78 7.01
CA ALA A 138 7.70 2.36 7.88
C ALA A 138 7.97 3.86 8.06
N LEU A 139 6.96 4.68 7.84
CA LEU A 139 7.08 6.14 7.78
C LEU A 139 6.15 6.89 8.76
N ASN A 140 5.25 6.18 9.45
CA ASN A 140 4.39 6.75 10.49
C ASN A 140 4.91 6.37 11.89
N THR A 141 4.71 7.26 12.86
CA THR A 141 5.18 7.06 14.25
C THR A 141 4.09 7.09 15.30
N ASP A 142 2.90 7.59 14.98
CA ASP A 142 1.90 8.00 15.96
C ASP A 142 0.49 7.40 15.71
N GLY A 143 0.33 6.58 14.68
CA GLY A 143 -0.95 5.99 14.29
C GLY A 143 -1.89 6.94 13.55
N SER A 144 -1.51 8.19 13.32
CA SER A 144 -2.30 9.15 12.52
C SER A 144 -2.34 8.76 11.04
N GLY A 145 -3.22 9.41 10.27
CA GLY A 145 -3.22 9.29 8.81
C GLY A 145 -2.07 10.02 8.11
N GLY A 146 -1.17 10.66 8.86
CA GLY A 146 -0.03 11.38 8.32
C GLY A 146 1.19 10.48 8.12
N ILE A 147 2.08 10.91 7.22
CA ILE A 147 3.41 10.34 7.04
C ILE A 147 4.44 11.37 7.51
N GLN A 148 5.17 11.07 8.59
CA GLN A 148 6.08 12.04 9.23
C GLN A 148 7.56 11.79 8.88
N CYS A 149 7.92 10.56 8.55
CA CYS A 149 9.32 10.14 8.48
C CYS A 149 9.86 10.13 7.05
N ILE A 150 9.76 11.29 6.38
CA ILE A 150 10.33 11.54 5.06
C ILE A 150 11.24 12.76 5.15
N ASP A 151 12.48 12.59 4.69
CA ASP A 151 13.44 13.69 4.53
C ASP A 151 13.87 13.82 3.07
N VAL A 152 14.41 15.00 2.73
CA VAL A 152 14.84 15.37 1.37
C VAL A 152 16.11 14.63 0.89
N ASN A 153 16.63 13.69 1.66
CA ASN A 153 17.75 12.83 1.23
C ASN A 153 17.28 11.59 0.45
N GLY A 154 15.97 11.32 0.42
CA GLY A 154 15.39 10.24 -0.39
C GLY A 154 15.69 8.84 0.11
N ASP A 155 16.08 8.69 1.39
CA ASP A 155 16.51 7.41 1.94
C ASP A 155 15.42 6.33 1.84
N PHE A 156 14.14 6.72 1.91
CA PHE A 156 13.03 5.78 1.70
C PHE A 156 13.03 5.15 0.29
N LEU A 157 13.40 5.89 -0.76
CA LEU A 157 13.58 5.34 -2.11
C LEU A 157 14.85 4.50 -2.19
N ALA A 158 15.94 5.02 -1.61
CA ALA A 158 17.25 4.38 -1.66
C ALA A 158 17.28 3.00 -1.02
N LYS A 159 16.67 2.85 0.16
CA LYS A 159 16.61 1.57 0.86
C LYS A 159 15.87 0.50 0.06
N GLY A 160 14.71 0.84 -0.51
CA GLY A 160 13.97 -0.07 -1.38
C GLY A 160 14.82 -0.56 -2.54
N TYR A 161 15.45 0.37 -3.26
CA TYR A 161 16.30 0.07 -4.41
C TYR A 161 17.54 -0.78 -4.05
N GLN A 162 18.20 -0.47 -2.92
CA GLN A 162 19.38 -1.18 -2.42
C GLN A 162 19.09 -2.62 -2.03
N GLU A 163 17.88 -2.91 -1.53
CA GLU A 163 17.39 -4.27 -1.26
C GLU A 163 16.91 -5.01 -2.52
N GLY A 164 17.14 -4.42 -3.72
CA GLY A 164 16.85 -5.02 -5.01
C GLY A 164 15.46 -4.72 -5.56
N ALA A 165 14.66 -3.87 -4.91
CA ALA A 165 13.38 -3.46 -5.47
C ALA A 165 13.57 -2.68 -6.77
N ARG A 166 12.66 -2.93 -7.73
CA ARG A 166 12.57 -2.17 -8.99
C ARG A 166 11.21 -1.50 -9.20
N ILE A 167 10.31 -1.69 -8.24
CA ILE A 167 9.03 -1.01 -8.14
C ILE A 167 8.93 -0.43 -6.73
N SER A 168 8.51 0.83 -6.62
CA SER A 168 8.17 1.49 -5.38
C SER A 168 6.74 1.99 -5.46
N THR A 169 5.94 1.76 -4.41
CA THR A 169 4.60 2.33 -4.32
C THR A 169 4.43 3.11 -3.03
N ASN A 170 3.86 4.30 -3.16
CA ASN A 170 3.73 5.31 -2.11
C ASN A 170 2.27 5.77 -2.10
N SER A 171 1.45 5.21 -1.22
CA SER A 171 0.00 5.41 -1.18
C SER A 171 -0.40 6.61 -0.30
N TRP A 172 0.35 7.70 -0.43
CA TRP A 172 0.18 8.94 0.31
C TRP A 172 0.62 10.12 -0.56
N GLY A 173 0.23 11.31 -0.15
CA GLY A 173 0.55 12.55 -0.86
C GLY A 173 0.06 13.76 -0.07
N ALA A 174 0.23 14.94 -0.65
CA ALA A 174 -0.24 16.19 -0.09
C ALA A 174 -1.11 16.93 -1.11
N SER A 175 -2.23 17.49 -0.64
CA SER A 175 -3.11 18.30 -1.49
C SER A 175 -2.45 19.65 -1.77
N THR A 176 -1.69 19.70 -2.86
CA THR A 176 -0.93 20.87 -3.31
C THR A 176 -1.48 21.45 -4.62
N ASN A 177 -2.63 20.96 -5.08
CA ASN A 177 -3.22 21.27 -6.40
C ASN A 177 -2.20 21.12 -7.54
N GLY A 178 -1.51 19.98 -7.57
CA GLY A 178 -0.48 19.69 -8.57
C GLY A 178 0.82 20.49 -8.42
N GLY A 179 1.04 21.14 -7.28
CA GLY A 179 2.25 21.90 -6.99
C GLY A 179 3.50 21.02 -7.01
N TYR A 180 4.55 21.50 -7.70
CA TYR A 180 5.85 20.84 -7.69
C TYR A 180 6.60 21.14 -6.40
N SER A 181 6.79 20.12 -5.58
CA SER A 181 7.41 20.24 -4.27
C SER A 181 8.88 19.83 -4.28
N MET A 182 9.58 20.09 -3.17
CA MET A 182 10.93 19.54 -2.97
C MET A 182 10.94 18.01 -3.08
N LEU A 183 9.89 17.34 -2.60
CA LEU A 183 9.77 15.89 -2.72
C LEU A 183 9.57 15.45 -4.19
N SER A 184 8.84 16.24 -4.98
CA SER A 184 8.70 16.02 -6.43
C SER A 184 10.07 16.08 -7.12
N SER A 185 10.86 17.14 -6.83
CA SER A 185 12.22 17.28 -7.37
C SER A 185 13.15 16.15 -6.98
N LEU A 186 13.04 15.68 -5.74
CA LEU A 186 13.82 14.55 -5.24
C LEU A 186 13.46 13.26 -5.97
N VAL A 187 12.18 12.96 -6.12
CA VAL A 187 11.71 11.75 -6.82
C VAL A 187 12.18 11.79 -8.27
N ASP A 188 12.00 12.92 -8.96
CA ASP A 188 12.44 13.11 -10.36
C ASP A 188 13.94 12.87 -10.53
N ASP A 189 14.78 13.47 -9.67
CA ASP A 189 16.23 13.27 -9.70
C ASP A 189 16.60 11.80 -9.42
N TYR A 190 15.92 11.17 -8.46
CA TYR A 190 16.16 9.77 -8.09
C TYR A 190 15.85 8.81 -9.24
N ILE A 191 14.66 8.92 -9.85
CA ILE A 191 14.28 8.07 -11.00
C ILE A 191 15.07 8.43 -12.26
N TRP A 192 15.51 9.69 -12.40
CA TRP A 192 16.38 10.09 -13.50
C TRP A 192 17.72 9.37 -13.43
N ARG A 193 18.28 9.18 -12.24
CA ARG A 193 19.55 8.46 -12.00
C ARG A 193 19.38 6.95 -11.93
N ASN A 194 18.19 6.45 -11.62
CA ASN A 194 17.87 5.02 -11.52
C ASN A 194 16.77 4.65 -12.51
N LYS A 195 17.14 4.54 -13.80
CA LYS A 195 16.20 4.36 -14.92
C LYS A 195 15.38 3.07 -14.87
N ASP A 196 15.82 2.10 -14.07
CA ASP A 196 15.17 0.82 -13.85
C ASP A 196 14.27 0.81 -12.61
N TYR A 197 14.06 1.95 -11.94
CA TYR A 197 13.19 2.05 -10.76
C TYR A 197 11.87 2.76 -11.08
N LEU A 198 10.78 1.98 -11.11
CA LEU A 198 9.42 2.51 -11.28
C LEU A 198 8.88 2.99 -9.93
N VAL A 199 8.59 4.28 -9.81
CA VAL A 199 8.02 4.87 -8.59
C VAL A 199 6.57 5.29 -8.84
N LEU A 200 5.67 4.77 -8.03
CA LEU A 200 4.22 5.00 -8.09
C LEU A 200 3.79 5.83 -6.88
N TYR A 201 2.91 6.80 -7.13
CA TYR A 201 2.27 7.63 -6.11
C TYR A 201 0.75 7.63 -6.31
N ALA A 202 0.01 7.67 -5.21
CA ALA A 202 -1.42 7.94 -5.27
C ALA A 202 -1.69 9.37 -5.76
N ALA A 203 -2.70 9.55 -6.60
CA ALA A 203 -3.08 10.89 -7.10
C ALA A 203 -3.58 11.82 -5.98
N GLY A 204 -4.21 11.26 -4.96
CA GLY A 204 -4.90 11.98 -3.89
C GLY A 204 -6.39 11.68 -3.87
N ASN A 205 -7.07 12.09 -2.80
CA ASN A 205 -8.51 11.89 -2.60
C ASN A 205 -9.26 13.24 -2.47
N SER A 206 -8.68 14.33 -3.01
CA SER A 206 -9.22 15.70 -2.90
C SER A 206 -9.99 16.14 -4.15
N GLY A 207 -10.43 15.20 -4.99
CA GLY A 207 -11.25 15.46 -6.19
C GLY A 207 -12.47 16.33 -5.91
N PRO A 208 -13.12 16.91 -6.95
CA PRO A 208 -13.08 16.47 -8.36
C PRO A 208 -12.33 17.40 -9.33
N GLY A 209 -11.38 18.22 -8.86
CA GLY A 209 -10.65 19.15 -9.73
C GLY A 209 -9.62 18.44 -10.62
N ALA A 210 -9.23 19.02 -11.76
CA ALA A 210 -8.24 18.43 -12.66
C ALA A 210 -6.82 18.26 -12.05
N GLN A 211 -6.63 18.70 -10.81
CA GLN A 211 -5.38 18.63 -10.05
C GLN A 211 -5.54 17.83 -8.74
N THR A 212 -6.65 17.09 -8.58
CA THR A 212 -6.95 16.28 -7.39
C THR A 212 -7.72 14.99 -7.67
#